data_AF-A0A7K0Y1V4-F1
#
_entry.id   AF-A0A7K0Y1V4-F1
#
_cell.length_a   1.000
_cell.length_b   1.000
_cell.length_c   1.000
_cell.angle_alpha   90.00
_cell.angle_beta   90.00
_cell.angle_gamma   90.00
#
_symmetry.space_group_name_H-M   'P 1'
#
loop_
_entity.id
_entity.type
_entity.pdbx_description
1 polymer ?
#
loop_
_entity_poly.entity_id
_entity_poly.type
_entity_poly.pdbx_seq_one_letter_code
_entity_poly.pdbx_strand_id
1 'polypeptide(L)'
;MSDDLRDEQQFLLSSLRDLEKERAAGDIDDNDYAALRDGYIARTAAITREIDGALLEKAVEPRRWVRRLLVSLVVIAIGVGAGMWVARSSGQRLPGDSATGGIEQSTATMLANARQLNFSDPSKAIEIYSEVLKLEPDNPEALTYRSWILALTARNATGSVKQLALATAVTDLLRAQKADPDYPDAHCFLGIVYFRFLDNAGMAQKQLQVCQVQNPPKEVKAFVEAIVKEVDAAVKRGE
;
A
#
# COMPACT_ATOMS: atom_id res chain seq x y z
N MET A 1 6.10 -58.10 20.85
CA MET A 1 7.45 -58.10 21.45
C MET A 1 7.42 -57.69 22.92
N SER A 2 6.95 -56.49 23.30
CA SER A 2 6.85 -56.15 24.74
C SER A 2 5.86 -57.00 25.53
N ASP A 3 4.77 -57.47 24.89
CA ASP A 3 3.76 -58.28 25.59
C ASP A 3 4.27 -59.72 25.82
N ASP A 4 4.84 -60.37 24.79
CA ASP A 4 5.50 -61.69 24.93
C ASP A 4 6.58 -61.72 26.04
N LEU A 5 7.42 -60.67 26.13
CA LEU A 5 8.46 -60.58 27.17
C LEU A 5 7.87 -60.45 28.58
N ARG A 6 6.71 -59.79 28.72
CA ARG A 6 6.00 -59.69 30.02
C ARG A 6 5.38 -61.02 30.43
N ASP A 7 4.82 -61.74 29.48
CA ASP A 7 4.25 -63.07 29.73
C ASP A 7 5.35 -64.06 30.14
N GLU A 8 6.53 -64.02 29.49
CA GLU A 8 7.68 -64.84 29.87
C GLU A 8 8.23 -64.48 31.26
N GLN A 9 8.31 -63.18 31.60
CA GLN A 9 8.70 -62.73 32.94
C GLN A 9 7.73 -63.27 34.01
N GLN A 10 6.42 -63.18 33.77
CA GLN A 10 5.41 -63.64 34.71
C GLN A 10 5.48 -65.16 34.91
N PHE A 11 5.74 -65.92 33.85
CA PHE A 11 5.98 -67.35 33.93
C PHE A 11 7.19 -67.68 34.82
N LEU A 12 8.35 -67.04 34.59
CA LEU A 12 9.56 -67.30 35.39
C LEU A 12 9.39 -66.97 36.87
N LEU A 13 8.69 -65.87 37.19
CA LEU A 13 8.35 -65.52 38.57
C LEU A 13 7.36 -66.50 39.22
N SER A 14 6.49 -67.14 38.43
CA SER A 14 5.65 -68.24 38.90
C SER A 14 6.49 -69.48 39.20
N SER A 15 7.35 -69.88 38.26
CA SER A 15 8.22 -71.05 38.42
C SER A 15 9.18 -70.91 39.60
N LEU A 16 9.70 -69.71 39.88
CA LEU A 16 10.49 -69.44 41.09
C LEU A 16 9.71 -69.66 42.38
N ARG A 17 8.43 -69.27 42.41
CA ARG A 17 7.56 -69.48 43.58
C ARG A 17 7.19 -70.95 43.77
N ASP A 18 7.02 -71.68 42.68
CA ASP A 18 6.71 -73.11 42.75
C ASP A 18 7.95 -73.93 43.15
N LEU A 19 9.13 -73.57 42.64
CA LEU A 19 10.41 -74.17 43.06
C LEU A 19 10.67 -74.01 44.58
N GLU A 20 10.28 -72.88 45.18
CA GLU A 20 10.37 -72.67 46.62
C GLU A 20 9.44 -73.62 47.41
N LYS A 21 8.24 -73.89 46.88
CA LYS A 21 7.29 -74.82 47.51
C LYS A 21 7.80 -76.26 47.43
N GLU A 22 8.35 -76.67 46.29
CA GLU A 22 8.92 -78.01 46.11
C GLU A 22 10.11 -78.24 47.05
N ARG A 23 10.97 -77.23 47.23
CA ARG A 23 12.04 -77.28 48.25
C ARG A 23 11.49 -77.38 49.67
N ALA A 24 10.47 -76.60 50.01
CA ALA A 24 9.85 -76.63 51.34
C ALA A 24 9.14 -77.97 51.63
N ALA A 25 8.65 -78.65 50.59
CA ALA A 25 8.09 -80.00 50.68
C ALA A 25 9.16 -81.10 50.78
N GLY A 26 10.42 -80.79 50.47
CA GLY A 26 11.54 -81.73 50.45
C GLY A 26 11.64 -82.56 49.17
N ASP A 27 10.94 -82.16 48.10
CA ASP A 27 10.90 -82.88 46.83
C ASP A 27 12.16 -82.64 45.97
N ILE A 28 12.95 -81.61 46.30
CA ILE A 28 14.22 -81.26 45.64
C ILE A 28 15.28 -80.98 46.70
N ASP A 29 16.53 -81.40 46.44
CA ASP A 29 17.64 -81.10 47.33
C ASP A 29 18.18 -79.67 47.17
N ASP A 30 18.95 -79.21 48.15
CA ASP A 30 19.43 -77.83 48.22
C ASP A 30 20.38 -77.46 47.07
N ASN A 31 21.14 -78.41 46.51
CA ASN A 31 22.08 -78.13 45.43
C ASN A 31 21.33 -77.97 44.10
N ASP A 32 20.38 -78.86 43.83
CA ASP A 32 19.54 -78.80 42.63
C ASP A 32 18.63 -77.57 42.65
N TYR A 33 18.08 -77.22 43.82
CA TYR A 33 17.34 -75.97 44.02
C TYR A 33 18.20 -74.74 43.72
N ALA A 34 19.44 -74.68 44.24
CA ALA A 34 20.33 -73.54 44.02
C ALA A 34 20.65 -73.35 42.53
N ALA A 35 20.97 -74.44 41.82
CA ALA A 35 21.28 -74.41 40.40
C ALA A 35 20.10 -73.91 39.55
N LEU A 36 18.88 -74.41 39.81
CA LEU A 36 17.69 -74.00 39.07
C LEU A 36 17.26 -72.56 39.39
N ARG A 37 17.31 -72.18 40.67
CA ARG A 37 16.98 -70.83 41.13
C ARG A 37 17.88 -69.78 40.48
N ASP A 38 19.19 -70.02 40.46
CA ASP A 38 20.15 -69.07 39.89
C ASP A 38 19.91 -68.87 38.39
N GLY A 39 19.58 -69.96 37.67
CA GLY A 39 19.18 -69.89 36.26
C GLY A 39 17.92 -69.05 36.02
N TYR A 40 16.88 -69.27 36.83
CA TYR A 40 15.63 -68.50 36.71
C TYR A 40 15.79 -67.03 37.11
N ILE A 41 16.57 -66.72 38.13
CA ILE A 41 16.88 -65.33 38.55
C ILE A 41 17.65 -64.62 37.43
N ALA A 42 18.68 -65.26 36.87
CA ALA A 42 19.48 -64.67 35.80
C ALA A 42 18.62 -64.35 34.57
N ARG A 43 17.74 -65.27 34.16
CA ARG A 43 16.85 -65.04 33.01
C ARG A 43 15.80 -63.97 33.29
N THR A 44 15.21 -63.96 34.48
CA THR A 44 14.24 -62.92 34.88
C THR A 44 14.87 -61.53 34.87
N ALA A 45 16.11 -61.41 35.37
CA ALA A 45 16.85 -60.15 35.35
C ALA A 45 17.19 -59.68 33.93
N ALA A 46 17.53 -60.61 33.03
CA ALA A 46 17.79 -60.29 31.62
C ALA A 46 16.54 -59.72 30.91
N ILE A 47 15.40 -60.40 31.05
CA ILE A 47 14.13 -59.97 30.45
C ILE A 47 13.67 -58.61 31.03
N THR A 48 13.83 -58.41 32.34
CA THR A 48 13.44 -57.14 32.98
C THR A 48 14.23 -55.96 32.41
N ARG A 49 15.55 -56.12 32.20
CA ARG A 49 16.40 -55.07 31.59
C ARG A 49 16.00 -54.78 30.14
N GLU A 50 15.59 -55.80 29.39
CA GLU A 50 15.14 -55.63 28.01
C GLU A 50 13.82 -54.87 27.92
N ILE A 51 12.86 -55.18 28.81
CA ILE A 51 11.60 -54.44 28.93
C ILE A 51 11.87 -52.97 29.30
N ASP A 52 12.72 -52.72 30.31
CA ASP A 52 13.07 -51.35 30.73
C ASP A 52 13.77 -50.57 29.61
N GLY A 53 14.69 -51.21 28.88
CA GLY A 53 15.35 -50.62 27.71
C GLY A 53 14.37 -50.23 26.62
N ALA A 54 13.43 -51.11 26.27
CA ALA A 54 12.40 -50.85 25.26
C ALA A 54 11.44 -49.70 25.67
N LEU A 55 11.16 -49.55 26.98
CA LEU A 55 10.35 -48.44 27.50
C LEU A 55 11.10 -47.10 27.39
N LEU A 56 12.41 -47.09 27.65
CA LEU A 56 13.24 -45.90 27.53
C LEU A 56 13.41 -45.46 26.08
N GLU A 57 13.62 -46.39 25.13
CA GLU A 57 13.69 -46.05 23.70
C GLU A 57 12.39 -45.41 23.18
N LYS A 58 11.23 -45.91 23.63
CA LYS A 58 9.92 -45.38 23.19
C LYS A 58 9.63 -43.98 23.74
N ALA A 59 10.21 -43.61 24.88
CA ALA A 59 10.05 -42.29 25.48
C ALA A 59 10.85 -41.18 24.75
N VAL A 60 11.85 -41.55 23.95
CA VAL A 60 12.81 -40.61 23.33
C VAL A 60 12.43 -40.21 21.90
N GLU A 61 11.28 -40.60 21.35
CA GLU A 61 10.85 -40.04 20.06
C GLU A 61 10.30 -38.60 20.20
N PRO A 62 11.03 -37.55 19.77
CA PRO A 62 10.45 -36.21 19.71
C PRO A 62 9.38 -36.22 18.63
N ARG A 63 8.15 -35.88 19.05
CA ARG A 63 6.96 -35.83 18.20
C ARG A 63 7.16 -34.85 17.04
N ARG A 64 7.61 -35.36 15.88
CA ARG A 64 8.00 -34.61 14.66
C ARG A 64 6.94 -33.59 14.18
N TRP A 65 5.67 -33.79 14.55
CA TRP A 65 4.57 -32.87 14.23
C TRP A 65 4.64 -31.52 14.98
N VAL A 66 5.16 -31.48 16.22
CA VAL A 66 5.31 -30.22 16.98
C VAL A 66 6.33 -29.30 16.30
N ARG A 67 7.44 -29.87 15.84
CA ARG A 67 8.44 -29.15 15.05
C ARG A 67 7.85 -28.62 13.73
N ARG A 68 7.00 -29.40 13.06
CA ARG A 68 6.31 -28.96 11.83
C ARG A 68 5.35 -27.79 12.10
N LEU A 69 4.55 -27.85 13.17
CA LEU A 69 3.63 -26.78 13.54
C LEU A 69 4.37 -25.46 13.85
N LEU A 70 5.47 -25.54 14.59
CA LEU A 70 6.29 -24.36 14.91
C LEU A 70 6.89 -23.72 13.65
N VAL A 71 7.42 -24.53 12.73
CA VAL A 71 7.97 -24.04 11.46
C VAL A 71 6.88 -23.37 10.62
N SER A 72 5.70 -23.98 10.51
CA SER A 72 4.57 -23.39 9.76
C SER A 72 4.14 -22.04 10.36
N LEU A 73 4.08 -21.93 11.68
CA LEU A 73 3.67 -20.69 12.36
C LEU A 73 4.68 -19.55 12.12
N VAL A 74 5.97 -19.85 12.15
CA VAL A 74 7.04 -18.87 11.85
C VAL A 74 6.95 -18.38 10.40
N VAL A 75 6.73 -19.29 9.44
CA VAL A 75 6.61 -18.91 8.01
C VAL A 75 5.40 -18.00 7.79
N ILE A 76 4.25 -18.28 8.43
CA ILE A 76 3.06 -17.44 8.34
C ILE A 76 3.34 -16.05 8.92
N ALA A 77 3.97 -15.97 10.10
CA ALA A 77 4.29 -14.70 10.75
C ALA A 77 5.22 -13.83 9.88
N ILE A 78 6.23 -14.43 9.24
CA ILE A 78 7.12 -13.73 8.32
C ILE A 78 6.36 -13.24 7.09
N GLY A 79 5.50 -14.08 6.50
CA GLY A 79 4.70 -13.70 5.32
C GLY A 79 3.75 -12.54 5.60
N VAL A 80 3.04 -12.58 6.73
CA VAL A 80 2.15 -11.47 7.16
C VAL A 80 2.95 -10.21 7.44
N GLY A 81 4.08 -10.32 8.15
CA GLY A 81 4.96 -9.19 8.45
C GLY A 81 5.51 -8.51 7.19
N ALA A 82 6.01 -9.30 6.24
CA ALA A 82 6.48 -8.81 4.94
C ALA A 82 5.34 -8.14 4.15
N GLY A 83 4.16 -8.77 4.11
CA GLY A 83 2.98 -8.20 3.44
C GLY A 83 2.55 -6.85 4.04
N MET A 84 2.49 -6.75 5.38
CA MET A 84 2.16 -5.50 6.06
C MET A 84 3.22 -4.42 5.85
N TRP A 85 4.50 -4.78 5.83
CA TRP A 85 5.58 -3.82 5.55
C TRP A 85 5.50 -3.31 4.11
N VAL A 86 5.29 -4.19 3.13
CA VAL A 86 5.09 -3.80 1.72
C VAL A 86 3.88 -2.88 1.60
N ALA A 87 2.75 -3.21 2.23
CA ALA A 87 1.54 -2.40 2.19
C ALA A 87 1.72 -1.00 2.81
N ARG A 88 2.53 -0.88 3.88
CA ARG A 88 2.87 0.42 4.48
C ARG A 88 3.91 1.21 3.70
N SER A 89 4.83 0.52 3.01
CA SER A 89 5.87 1.15 2.17
C SER A 89 5.37 1.57 0.78
N SER A 90 4.28 0.95 0.33
CA SER A 90 3.64 1.28 -0.93
C SER A 90 2.74 2.50 -0.72
N GLY A 91 3.30 3.69 -0.92
CA GLY A 91 2.54 4.94 -0.83
C GLY A 91 1.30 4.98 -1.72
N GLN A 92 0.35 5.85 -1.39
CA GLN A 92 -0.82 6.10 -2.23
C GLN A 92 -0.38 6.57 -3.62
N ARG A 93 -0.78 5.83 -4.66
CA ARG A 93 -0.57 6.21 -6.06
C ARG A 93 -1.53 7.34 -6.41
N LEU A 94 -1.01 8.42 -7.00
CA LEU A 94 -1.85 9.49 -7.54
C LEU A 94 -2.27 9.10 -8.98
N PRO A 95 -3.46 9.51 -9.44
CA PRO A 95 -3.83 9.35 -10.84
C PRO A 95 -2.78 10.03 -11.74
N GLY A 96 -2.09 9.25 -12.58
CA GLY A 96 -1.05 9.76 -13.50
C GLY A 96 0.37 9.19 -13.31
N ASP A 97 0.62 8.37 -12.29
CA ASP A 97 1.91 7.69 -12.10
C ASP A 97 2.11 6.54 -13.10
N SER A 98 3.30 6.45 -13.70
CA SER A 98 3.65 5.39 -14.65
C SER A 98 3.90 4.04 -13.93
N ALA A 99 3.36 2.97 -14.50
CA ALA A 99 3.44 1.62 -13.92
C ALA A 99 4.84 1.00 -13.95
N THR A 100 5.74 1.54 -14.79
CA THR A 100 7.11 1.09 -14.98
C THR A 100 8.03 2.26 -14.64
N GLY A 101 8.96 2.08 -13.70
CA GLY A 101 9.83 3.14 -13.16
C GLY A 101 10.70 3.83 -14.22
N GLY A 102 10.11 4.81 -14.91
CA GLY A 102 10.75 5.67 -15.89
C GLY A 102 10.87 7.08 -15.34
N ILE A 103 12.10 7.55 -15.17
CA ILE A 103 12.45 8.93 -14.87
C ILE A 103 12.38 9.74 -16.17
N GLU A 104 11.22 9.73 -16.83
CA GLU A 104 10.85 10.87 -17.67
C GLU A 104 9.92 11.72 -16.82
N GLN A 105 10.16 13.04 -16.75
CA GLN A 105 9.20 13.95 -16.15
C GLN A 105 7.92 13.84 -16.97
N SER A 106 7.00 12.98 -16.53
CA SER A 106 5.69 12.87 -17.16
C SER A 106 5.04 14.25 -17.16
N THR A 107 4.22 14.55 -18.17
CA THR A 107 3.45 15.80 -18.21
C THR A 107 2.74 16.05 -16.88
N ALA A 108 2.20 15.00 -16.25
CA ALA A 108 1.60 15.06 -14.93
C ALA A 108 2.56 15.56 -13.83
N THR A 109 3.81 15.09 -13.81
CA THR A 109 4.83 15.55 -12.85
C THR A 109 5.21 17.01 -13.11
N MET A 110 5.30 17.40 -14.39
CA MET A 110 5.59 18.79 -14.78
C MET A 110 4.47 19.72 -14.33
N LEU A 111 3.20 19.37 -14.61
CA LEU A 111 2.03 20.13 -14.19
C LEU A 111 1.95 20.27 -12.66
N ALA A 112 2.21 19.19 -11.92
CA ALA A 112 2.25 19.24 -10.46
C ALA A 112 3.34 20.18 -9.92
N ASN A 113 4.53 20.17 -10.52
CA ASN A 113 5.63 21.09 -10.18
C ASN A 113 5.28 22.55 -10.51
N ALA A 114 4.71 22.79 -11.71
CA ALA A 114 4.28 24.12 -12.12
C ALA A 114 3.23 24.70 -11.15
N ARG A 115 2.27 23.90 -10.67
CA ARG A 115 1.29 24.32 -9.65
C ARG A 115 1.93 24.76 -8.34
N GLN A 116 2.96 24.06 -7.87
CA GLN A 116 3.67 24.45 -6.65
C GLN A 116 4.38 25.80 -6.80
N LEU A 117 4.90 26.07 -8.01
CA LEU A 117 5.63 27.29 -8.32
C LEU A 117 4.73 28.45 -8.75
N ASN A 118 3.48 28.20 -9.11
CA ASN A 118 2.57 29.16 -9.72
C ASN A 118 2.49 30.51 -8.98
N PHE A 119 2.56 30.48 -7.64
CA PHE A 119 2.55 31.67 -6.79
C PHE A 119 3.93 32.07 -6.26
N SER A 120 4.83 31.13 -6.01
CA SER A 120 6.15 31.41 -5.41
C SER A 120 7.20 31.84 -6.42
N ASP A 121 7.16 31.28 -7.64
CA ASP A 121 8.07 31.57 -8.75
C ASP A 121 7.28 31.50 -10.08
N PRO A 122 6.50 32.56 -10.41
CA PRO A 122 5.63 32.56 -11.57
C PRO A 122 6.40 32.43 -12.89
N SER A 123 7.63 32.94 -12.96
CA SER A 123 8.49 32.82 -14.15
C SER A 123 8.83 31.36 -14.43
N LYS A 124 9.27 30.63 -13.41
CA LYS A 124 9.58 29.20 -13.54
C LYS A 124 8.35 28.35 -13.82
N ALA A 125 7.19 28.72 -13.27
CA ALA A 125 5.93 28.07 -13.60
C ALA A 125 5.56 28.24 -15.09
N ILE A 126 5.73 29.44 -15.66
CA ILE A 126 5.54 29.68 -17.11
C ILE A 126 6.47 28.80 -17.94
N GLU A 127 7.73 28.66 -17.56
CA GLU A 127 8.70 27.81 -18.26
C GLU A 127 8.20 26.36 -18.28
N ILE A 128 7.83 25.80 -17.12
CA ILE A 128 7.37 24.41 -17.04
C ILE A 128 6.07 24.20 -17.82
N TYR A 129 5.08 25.09 -17.71
CA TYR A 129 3.87 25.00 -18.53
C TYR A 129 4.17 25.11 -20.03
N SER A 130 5.18 25.89 -20.41
CA SER A 130 5.61 25.99 -21.80
C SER A 130 6.29 24.72 -22.29
N GLU A 131 7.07 24.03 -21.45
CA GLU A 131 7.61 22.71 -21.78
C GLU A 131 6.49 21.67 -21.91
N VAL A 132 5.48 21.69 -21.03
CA VAL A 132 4.29 20.84 -21.18
C VAL A 132 3.63 21.07 -22.53
N LEU A 133 3.48 22.32 -22.96
CA LEU A 133 2.84 22.66 -24.23
C LEU A 133 3.70 22.34 -25.47
N LYS A 134 4.99 22.01 -25.31
CA LYS A 134 5.77 21.41 -26.41
C LYS A 134 5.45 19.93 -26.59
N LEU A 135 5.12 19.23 -25.50
CA LEU A 135 4.76 17.80 -25.52
C LEU A 135 3.29 17.59 -25.85
N GLU A 136 2.42 18.41 -25.26
CA GLU A 136 0.97 18.38 -25.40
C GLU A 136 0.44 19.78 -25.76
N PRO A 137 0.43 20.15 -27.06
CA PRO A 137 0.16 21.53 -27.49
C PRO A 137 -1.19 22.11 -27.08
N ASP A 138 -2.18 21.24 -26.86
CA ASP A 138 -3.55 21.60 -26.48
C ASP A 138 -3.90 21.14 -25.05
N ASN A 139 -2.91 20.94 -24.18
CA ASN A 139 -3.15 20.62 -22.77
C ASN A 139 -3.94 21.76 -22.08
N PRO A 140 -5.17 21.51 -21.60
CA PRO A 140 -6.04 22.58 -21.09
C PRO A 140 -5.50 23.21 -19.80
N GLU A 141 -4.88 22.43 -18.92
CA GLU A 141 -4.29 22.93 -17.67
C GLU A 141 -3.12 23.89 -17.96
N ALA A 142 -2.16 23.47 -18.80
CA ALA A 142 -0.99 24.29 -19.11
C ALA A 142 -1.36 25.57 -19.87
N LEU A 143 -2.28 25.50 -20.84
CA LEU A 143 -2.80 26.69 -21.52
C LEU A 143 -3.47 27.65 -20.52
N THR A 144 -4.31 27.12 -19.64
CA THR A 144 -5.09 27.93 -18.69
C THR A 144 -4.21 28.64 -17.67
N TYR A 145 -3.36 27.89 -16.97
CA TYR A 145 -2.56 28.45 -15.87
C TYR A 145 -1.42 29.33 -16.36
N ARG A 146 -0.76 28.99 -17.48
CA ARG A 146 0.23 29.90 -18.09
C ARG A 146 -0.40 31.23 -18.48
N SER A 147 -1.59 31.20 -19.10
CA SER A 147 -2.33 32.40 -19.48
C SER A 147 -2.72 33.25 -18.29
N TRP A 148 -3.11 32.61 -17.19
CA TRP A 148 -3.43 33.32 -15.96
C TRP A 148 -2.22 34.07 -15.40
N ILE A 149 -1.04 33.44 -15.36
CA ILE A 149 0.19 34.10 -14.91
C ILE A 149 0.56 35.26 -15.86
N LEU A 150 0.45 35.06 -17.17
CA LEU A 150 0.68 36.12 -18.17
C LEU A 150 -0.26 37.32 -17.95
N ALA A 151 -1.55 37.07 -17.69
CA ALA A 151 -2.50 38.14 -17.38
C ALA A 151 -2.13 38.86 -16.07
N LEU A 152 -1.81 38.12 -15.00
CA LEU A 152 -1.42 38.71 -13.72
C LEU A 152 -0.16 39.58 -13.83
N THR A 153 0.86 39.10 -14.53
CA THR A 153 2.10 39.86 -14.77
C THR A 153 1.87 41.07 -15.67
N ALA A 154 0.91 41.00 -16.61
CA ALA A 154 0.53 42.13 -17.46
C ALA A 154 -0.04 43.33 -16.68
N ARG A 155 -0.50 43.16 -15.43
CA ARG A 155 -0.92 44.29 -14.57
C ARG A 155 0.17 45.34 -14.39
N ASN A 156 1.41 44.88 -14.27
CA ASN A 156 2.57 45.74 -14.01
C ASN A 156 3.34 46.11 -15.28
N ALA A 157 2.95 45.55 -16.43
CA ALA A 157 3.56 45.84 -17.72
C ALA A 157 2.89 47.07 -18.38
N THR A 158 3.59 47.69 -19.34
CA THR A 158 3.08 48.84 -20.10
C THR A 158 3.25 48.64 -21.61
N GLY A 159 2.50 49.41 -22.39
CA GLY A 159 2.61 49.46 -23.85
C GLY A 159 2.38 48.11 -24.54
N SER A 160 3.24 47.81 -25.52
CA SER A 160 3.16 46.61 -26.35
C SER A 160 3.31 45.30 -25.56
N VAL A 161 4.10 45.30 -24.48
CA VAL A 161 4.30 44.11 -23.65
C VAL A 161 3.00 43.69 -22.97
N LYS A 162 2.27 44.66 -22.39
CA LYS A 162 0.96 44.41 -21.78
C LYS A 162 -0.03 43.88 -22.82
N GLN A 163 -0.08 44.51 -23.99
CA GLN A 163 -0.99 44.09 -25.07
C GLN A 163 -0.69 42.67 -25.54
N LEU A 164 0.58 42.34 -25.76
CA LEU A 164 0.99 41.00 -26.19
C LEU A 164 0.66 39.94 -25.14
N ALA A 165 0.97 40.20 -23.86
CA ALA A 165 0.67 39.26 -22.78
C ALA A 165 -0.83 38.97 -22.66
N LEU A 166 -1.68 39.99 -22.74
CA LEU A 166 -3.14 39.82 -22.69
C LEU A 166 -3.69 39.13 -23.94
N ALA A 167 -3.18 39.46 -25.13
CA ALA A 167 -3.58 38.80 -26.38
C ALA A 167 -3.22 37.30 -26.36
N THR A 168 -2.03 36.96 -25.89
CA THR A 168 -1.59 35.57 -25.70
C THR A 168 -2.48 34.87 -24.69
N ALA A 169 -2.74 35.49 -23.53
CA ALA A 169 -3.58 34.89 -22.50
C ALA A 169 -5.00 34.59 -22.99
N VAL A 170 -5.64 35.53 -23.70
CA VAL A 170 -6.97 35.30 -24.29
C VAL A 170 -6.93 34.18 -25.33
N THR A 171 -5.93 34.19 -26.22
CA THR A 171 -5.80 33.18 -27.28
C THR A 171 -5.64 31.78 -26.70
N ASP A 172 -4.76 31.62 -25.71
CA ASP A 172 -4.48 30.33 -25.10
C ASP A 172 -5.65 29.85 -24.22
N LEU A 173 -6.36 30.75 -23.52
CA LEU A 173 -7.59 30.38 -22.80
C LEU A 173 -8.70 29.90 -23.74
N LEU A 174 -8.88 30.55 -24.89
CA LEU A 174 -9.81 30.07 -25.92
C LEU A 174 -9.40 28.72 -26.49
N ARG A 175 -8.09 28.48 -26.65
CA ARG A 175 -7.57 27.16 -27.05
C ARG A 175 -7.83 26.11 -25.98
N ALA A 176 -7.68 26.44 -24.70
CA ALA A 176 -8.00 25.53 -23.60
C ALA A 176 -9.47 25.12 -23.62
N GLN A 177 -10.40 26.08 -23.78
CA GLN A 177 -11.83 25.80 -23.93
C GLN A 177 -12.16 24.96 -25.17
N LYS A 178 -11.40 25.12 -26.24
CA LYS A 178 -11.57 24.30 -27.45
C LYS A 178 -11.08 22.87 -27.23
N ALA A 179 -9.99 22.70 -26.51
CA ALA A 179 -9.41 21.39 -26.20
C ALA A 179 -10.26 20.62 -25.19
N ASP A 180 -10.75 21.31 -24.17
CA ASP A 180 -11.64 20.79 -23.14
C ASP A 180 -12.71 21.85 -22.78
N PRO A 181 -13.91 21.76 -23.38
CA PRO A 181 -15.01 22.69 -23.11
C PRO A 181 -15.53 22.65 -21.67
N ASP A 182 -15.25 21.57 -20.93
CA ASP A 182 -15.71 21.40 -19.55
C ASP A 182 -14.63 21.80 -18.53
N TYR A 183 -13.45 22.28 -18.99
CA TYR A 183 -12.38 22.72 -18.12
C TYR A 183 -12.72 24.05 -17.42
N PRO A 184 -13.03 24.04 -16.12
CA PRO A 184 -13.75 25.16 -15.50
C PRO A 184 -12.89 26.41 -15.35
N ASP A 185 -11.62 26.23 -15.03
CA ASP A 185 -10.69 27.33 -14.78
C ASP A 185 -10.48 28.18 -16.05
N ALA A 186 -10.59 27.59 -17.24
CA ALA A 186 -10.47 28.34 -18.50
C ALA A 186 -11.61 29.36 -18.65
N HIS A 187 -12.85 28.99 -18.31
CA HIS A 187 -13.99 29.91 -18.30
C HIS A 187 -13.86 30.99 -17.23
N CYS A 188 -13.50 30.58 -16.00
CA CYS A 188 -13.33 31.52 -14.90
C CYS A 188 -12.25 32.56 -15.21
N PHE A 189 -11.06 32.14 -15.64
CA PHE A 189 -9.95 33.04 -15.93
C PHE A 189 -10.20 33.89 -17.17
N LEU A 190 -10.79 33.34 -18.24
CA LEU A 190 -11.12 34.14 -19.42
C LEU A 190 -12.13 35.24 -19.10
N GLY A 191 -13.14 34.94 -18.27
CA GLY A 191 -14.08 35.93 -17.77
C GLY A 191 -13.41 37.04 -16.97
N ILE A 192 -12.49 36.68 -16.06
CA ILE A 192 -11.71 37.66 -15.28
C ILE A 192 -10.82 38.51 -16.20
N VAL A 193 -10.17 37.90 -17.19
CA VAL A 193 -9.30 38.61 -18.16
C VAL A 193 -10.12 39.63 -18.94
N TYR A 194 -11.28 39.24 -19.48
CA TYR A 194 -12.16 40.17 -20.18
C TYR A 194 -12.59 41.34 -19.31
N PHE A 195 -12.98 41.10 -18.06
CA PHE A 195 -13.49 42.16 -17.20
C PHE A 195 -12.39 43.06 -16.62
N ARG A 196 -11.34 42.48 -16.05
CA ARG A 196 -10.34 43.21 -15.24
C ARG A 196 -9.22 43.81 -16.07
N PHE A 197 -9.03 43.37 -17.31
CA PHE A 197 -7.88 43.76 -18.12
C PHE A 197 -8.24 44.33 -19.48
N LEU A 198 -9.39 43.94 -20.03
CA LEU A 198 -9.84 44.33 -21.36
C LEU A 198 -11.13 45.16 -21.34
N ASP A 199 -11.62 45.51 -20.15
CA ASP A 199 -12.82 46.33 -19.93
C ASP A 199 -14.01 45.88 -20.79
N ASN A 200 -14.22 44.56 -20.89
CA ASN A 200 -15.25 43.96 -21.73
C ASN A 200 -16.22 43.14 -20.86
N ALA A 201 -17.20 43.83 -20.27
CA ALA A 201 -18.15 43.19 -19.37
C ALA A 201 -19.07 42.19 -20.09
N GLY A 202 -19.46 42.47 -21.34
CA GLY A 202 -20.32 41.58 -22.12
C GLY A 202 -19.70 40.21 -22.42
N MET A 203 -18.41 40.18 -22.79
CA MET A 203 -17.68 38.91 -22.98
C MET A 203 -17.39 38.23 -21.64
N ALA A 204 -17.06 39.01 -20.61
CA ALA A 204 -16.83 38.47 -19.27
C ALA A 204 -18.07 37.77 -18.70
N GLN A 205 -19.25 38.36 -18.87
CA GLN A 205 -20.51 37.83 -18.36
C GLN A 205 -20.78 36.41 -18.87
N LYS A 206 -20.63 36.20 -20.18
CA LYS A 206 -20.83 34.89 -20.80
C LYS A 206 -19.92 33.81 -20.19
N GLN A 207 -18.65 34.16 -19.98
CA GLN A 207 -17.66 33.22 -19.44
C GLN A 207 -17.87 32.94 -17.95
N LEU A 208 -18.17 33.96 -17.16
CA LEU A 208 -18.36 33.83 -15.71
C LEU A 208 -19.68 33.13 -15.35
N GLN A 209 -20.71 33.21 -16.19
CA GLN A 209 -21.93 32.41 -16.03
C GLN A 209 -21.63 30.92 -16.16
N VAL A 210 -20.81 30.52 -17.15
CA VAL A 210 -20.38 29.11 -17.31
C VAL A 210 -19.57 28.67 -16.09
N CYS A 211 -18.58 29.49 -15.69
CA CYS A 211 -17.79 29.25 -14.48
C CYS A 211 -18.66 29.02 -13.24
N GLN A 212 -19.72 29.81 -13.05
CA GLN A 212 -20.63 29.68 -11.90
C GLN A 212 -21.43 28.36 -11.94
N VAL A 213 -21.89 27.95 -13.12
CA VAL A 213 -22.65 26.70 -13.31
C VAL A 213 -21.77 25.47 -13.08
N GLN A 214 -20.48 25.54 -13.42
CA GLN A 214 -19.51 24.46 -13.19
C GLN A 214 -19.13 24.25 -11.71
N ASN A 215 -19.74 25.02 -10.80
CA ASN A 215 -19.66 24.86 -9.35
C ASN A 215 -18.19 24.83 -8.83
N PRO A 216 -17.50 25.98 -8.86
CA PRO A 216 -16.11 26.08 -8.43
C PRO A 216 -15.95 25.67 -6.94
N PRO A 217 -14.72 25.33 -6.51
CA PRO A 217 -14.43 24.98 -5.12
C PRO A 217 -15.01 26.00 -4.13
N LYS A 218 -15.45 25.55 -2.95
CA LYS A 218 -16.14 26.41 -1.97
C LYS A 218 -15.31 27.64 -1.58
N GLU A 219 -13.99 27.47 -1.55
CA GLU A 219 -13.00 28.50 -1.25
C GLU A 219 -12.98 29.61 -2.32
N VAL A 220 -13.31 29.28 -3.57
CA VAL A 220 -13.27 30.18 -4.73
C VAL A 220 -14.66 30.74 -5.07
N LYS A 221 -15.73 30.01 -4.70
CA LYS A 221 -17.12 30.35 -5.03
C LYS A 221 -17.51 31.79 -4.65
N ALA A 222 -17.17 32.24 -3.46
CA ALA A 222 -17.48 33.60 -3.01
C ALA A 222 -16.81 34.68 -3.88
N PHE A 223 -15.59 34.43 -4.38
CA PHE A 223 -14.90 35.34 -5.28
C PHE A 223 -15.56 35.38 -6.67
N VAL A 224 -16.01 34.22 -7.18
CA VAL A 224 -16.73 34.12 -8.45
C VAL A 224 -18.08 34.85 -8.36
N GLU A 225 -18.84 34.67 -7.29
CA GLU A 225 -20.11 35.37 -7.07
C GLU A 225 -19.93 36.88 -7.00
N ALA A 226 -18.87 37.36 -6.34
CA ALA A 226 -18.56 38.78 -6.25
C ALA A 226 -18.26 39.38 -7.63
N ILE A 227 -17.41 38.75 -8.44
CA ILE A 227 -17.07 39.27 -9.77
C ILE A 227 -18.25 39.20 -10.74
N VAL A 228 -19.09 38.15 -10.67
CA VAL A 228 -20.33 38.06 -11.47
C VAL A 228 -21.23 39.26 -11.17
N LYS A 229 -21.41 39.61 -9.89
CA LYS A 229 -22.22 40.78 -9.50
C LYS A 229 -21.66 42.09 -10.05
N GLU A 230 -20.34 42.28 -10.03
CA GLU A 230 -19.70 43.46 -10.61
C GLU A 230 -19.89 43.54 -12.12
N VAL A 231 -19.71 42.42 -12.81
CA VAL A 231 -19.88 42.30 -14.26
C VAL A 231 -21.32 42.56 -14.68
N ASP A 232 -22.30 41.98 -13.99
CA ASP A 232 -23.72 42.21 -14.26
C ASP A 232 -24.10 43.68 -14.08
N ALA A 233 -23.50 44.37 -13.10
CA ALA A 233 -23.71 45.80 -12.91
C ALA A 233 -23.07 46.62 -14.05
N ALA A 234 -21.88 46.24 -14.53
CA ALA A 234 -21.21 46.88 -15.65
C ALA A 234 -21.99 46.71 -16.97
N VAL A 235 -22.44 45.49 -17.27
CA VAL A 235 -23.29 45.22 -18.45
C VAL A 235 -24.57 46.07 -18.42
N LYS A 236 -25.21 46.23 -17.26
CA LYS A 236 -26.39 47.10 -17.11
C LYS A 236 -26.11 48.58 -17.38
N ARG A 237 -24.88 49.04 -17.14
CA ARG A 237 -24.44 50.41 -17.46
C ARG A 237 -24.08 50.59 -18.94
N GLY A 238 -23.97 49.51 -19.70
CA GLY A 238 -23.53 49.53 -21.10
C GLY A 238 -22.02 49.60 -21.28
N GLU A 239 -21.27 49.14 -20.26
CA GLU A 239 -19.80 48.96 -20.29
C GLU A 239 -19.40 47.63 -20.95
#